data_AF-A0A517T609-F1
#
_entry.id   AF-A0A517T609-F1
#
_cell.length_a   1.000
_cell.length_b   1.000
_cell.length_c   1.000
_cell.angle_alpha   90.00
_cell.angle_beta   90.00
_cell.angle_gamma   90.00
#
_symmetry.space_group_name_H-M   'P 1'
#
loop_
_entity.id
_entity.type
_entity.pdbx_description
1 polymer ?
#
loop_
_entity_poly.entity_id
_entity_poly.type
_entity_poly.pdbx_seq_one_letter_code
_entity_poly.pdbx_strand_id
1 'polypeptide(L)'
;MSDFRAQNTSTPDPVRELRLRRWAREHYVAPSDRQLSWHPIVLDEMRARDIELAKRATSHVTGYVPLAPSTIHEVHEAHAGVPAPKHISMPARVNLQVPGTPEWSIVD
;
A
#
# COMPACT_ATOMS: atom_id res chain seq x y z
N MET A 1 16.86 -5.75 -41.80
CA MET A 1 16.80 -4.88 -40.60
C MET A 1 15.57 -5.29 -39.83
N SER A 2 15.73 -6.28 -38.95
CA SER A 2 14.63 -7.07 -38.39
C SER A 2 14.07 -6.44 -37.12
N ASP A 3 12.74 -6.39 -37.06
CA ASP A 3 11.93 -5.89 -35.96
C ASP A 3 12.14 -6.67 -34.66
N PHE A 4 13.02 -6.18 -33.79
CA PHE A 4 13.21 -6.68 -32.42
C PHE A 4 12.03 -6.32 -31.48
N ARG A 5 11.01 -5.61 -31.99
CA ARG A 5 9.90 -5.04 -31.19
C ARG A 5 8.78 -6.03 -30.86
N ALA A 6 8.79 -7.24 -31.44
CA ALA A 6 7.63 -8.16 -31.40
C ALA A 6 7.66 -9.23 -30.29
N GLN A 7 8.58 -9.18 -29.32
CA GLN A 7 8.82 -10.32 -28.42
C GLN A 7 8.23 -10.23 -26.99
N ASN A 8 7.46 -9.19 -26.64
CA ASN A 8 6.91 -9.05 -25.28
C ASN A 8 5.40 -8.72 -25.23
N THR A 9 4.60 -9.14 -26.21
CA THR A 9 3.14 -8.91 -26.25
C THR A 9 2.31 -10.10 -25.75
N SER A 10 2.87 -10.96 -24.88
CA SER A 10 2.01 -11.83 -24.06
C SER A 10 1.39 -10.92 -23.02
N THR A 11 0.09 -10.64 -23.11
CA THR A 11 -0.66 -9.91 -22.08
C THR A 11 -0.29 -10.51 -20.73
N PRO A 12 0.48 -9.81 -19.89
CA PRO A 12 0.90 -10.38 -18.64
C PRO A 12 -0.33 -10.59 -17.76
N ASP A 13 -0.31 -11.67 -16.98
CA ASP A 13 -1.29 -11.88 -15.92
C ASP A 13 -1.43 -10.57 -15.11
N PRO A 14 -2.66 -10.05 -14.88
CA PRO A 14 -2.89 -8.78 -14.19
C PRO A 14 -2.15 -8.69 -12.85
N VAL A 15 -1.98 -9.78 -12.12
CA VAL A 15 -1.22 -9.77 -10.86
C VAL A 15 0.26 -9.46 -11.11
N ARG A 16 0.84 -10.04 -12.16
CA ARG A 16 2.23 -9.80 -12.55
C ARG A 16 2.45 -8.38 -13.04
N GLU A 17 1.52 -7.86 -13.84
CA GLU A 17 1.55 -6.47 -14.28
C GLU A 17 1.54 -5.50 -13.09
N LEU A 18 0.59 -5.67 -12.16
CA LEU A 18 0.48 -4.81 -10.97
C LEU A 18 1.76 -4.85 -10.12
N ARG A 19 2.38 -6.02 -9.97
CA ARG A 19 3.68 -6.15 -9.29
C ARG A 19 4.79 -5.39 -10.00
N LEU A 20 4.87 -5.47 -11.32
CA LEU A 20 5.86 -4.72 -12.10
C LEU A 20 5.66 -3.20 -11.99
N ARG A 21 4.41 -2.74 -12.07
CA ARG A 21 4.08 -1.31 -11.88
C ARG A 21 4.46 -0.84 -10.48
N ARG A 22 4.12 -1.63 -9.44
CA ARG A 22 4.53 -1.34 -8.06
C ARG A 22 6.05 -1.26 -7.94
N TRP A 23 6.77 -2.23 -8.48
CA TRP A 23 8.23 -2.24 -8.43
C TRP A 23 8.83 -1.00 -9.10
N ALA A 24 8.31 -0.63 -10.29
CA ALA A 24 8.75 0.56 -11.01
C ALA A 24 8.52 1.86 -10.22
N ARG A 25 7.42 1.91 -9.43
CA ARG A 25 7.16 3.01 -8.49
C ARG A 25 8.07 2.96 -7.26
N GLU A 26 8.49 1.81 -6.78
CA GLU A 26 9.42 1.76 -5.64
C GLU A 26 10.86 2.11 -6.08
N HIS A 27 11.24 1.76 -7.32
CA HIS A 27 12.61 1.88 -7.85
C HIS A 27 12.71 2.86 -9.02
N TYR A 28 12.02 4.00 -8.92
CA TYR A 28 12.01 5.00 -9.98
C TYR A 28 13.40 5.60 -10.21
N VAL A 29 13.77 5.77 -11.48
CA VAL A 29 14.99 6.45 -11.91
C VAL A 29 14.70 7.48 -13.01
N ALA A 30 15.59 8.47 -13.15
CA ALA A 30 15.52 9.48 -14.20
C ALA A 30 15.66 8.86 -15.60
N PRO A 31 15.15 9.51 -16.67
CA PRO A 31 15.19 8.98 -18.03
C PRO A 31 16.60 8.59 -18.52
N SER A 32 17.65 9.29 -18.06
CA SER A 32 19.05 9.02 -18.42
C SER A 32 19.55 7.66 -17.92
N ASP A 33 19.01 7.17 -16.82
CA ASP A 33 19.53 6.00 -16.11
C ASP A 33 18.74 4.73 -16.44
N ARG A 34 17.75 4.84 -17.34
CA ARG A 34 16.88 3.72 -17.75
C ARG A 34 17.56 2.88 -18.79
N GLN A 35 17.53 1.56 -18.59
CA GLN A 35 17.99 0.63 -19.60
C GLN A 35 16.82 0.22 -20.50
N LEU A 36 17.01 0.31 -21.81
CA LEU A 36 16.02 -0.09 -22.82
C LEU A 36 15.69 -1.60 -22.79
N SER A 37 16.54 -2.39 -22.13
CA SER A 37 16.33 -3.82 -21.89
C SER A 37 15.31 -4.12 -20.80
N TRP A 38 14.88 -3.13 -20.02
CA TRP A 38 13.89 -3.32 -18.98
C TRP A 38 12.50 -3.63 -19.55
N HIS A 39 11.67 -4.22 -18.70
CA HIS A 39 10.32 -4.63 -19.10
C HIS A 39 9.49 -3.39 -19.55
N PRO A 40 8.72 -3.47 -20.66
CA PRO A 40 7.97 -2.33 -21.19
C PRO A 40 7.01 -1.70 -20.16
N ILE A 41 6.31 -2.52 -19.38
CA ILE A 41 5.46 -2.04 -18.25
C ILE A 41 6.23 -1.16 -17.26
N VAL A 42 7.47 -1.52 -16.93
CA VAL A 42 8.29 -0.73 -16.00
C VAL A 42 8.63 0.62 -16.63
N LEU A 43 9.04 0.62 -17.91
CA LEU A 43 9.37 1.83 -18.64
C LEU A 43 8.15 2.75 -18.80
N ASP A 44 6.98 2.19 -19.08
CA ASP A 44 5.72 2.94 -19.21
C ASP A 44 5.26 3.52 -17.86
N GLU A 45 5.36 2.76 -16.77
CA GLU A 45 5.04 3.24 -15.42
C GLU A 45 6.00 4.36 -14.98
N MET A 46 7.31 4.23 -15.28
CA MET A 46 8.27 5.31 -14.99
C MET A 46 7.97 6.58 -15.79
N ARG A 47 7.55 6.47 -17.07
CA ARG A 47 7.07 7.61 -17.86
C ARG A 47 5.81 8.25 -17.27
N ALA A 48 4.86 7.43 -16.80
CA ALA A 48 3.67 7.94 -16.14
C ALA A 48 4.05 8.75 -14.89
N ARG A 49 5.01 8.25 -14.10
CA ARG A 49 5.54 8.96 -12.93
C ARG A 49 6.28 10.25 -13.30
N ASP A 50 7.02 10.31 -14.41
CA ASP A 50 7.64 11.55 -14.90
C ASP A 50 6.58 12.65 -15.10
N ILE A 51 5.46 12.28 -15.72
CA ILE A 51 4.34 13.18 -15.99
C ILE A 51 3.70 13.63 -14.67
N GLU A 52 3.51 12.73 -13.71
CA GLU A 52 3.01 13.07 -12.37
C GLU A 52 3.91 14.08 -11.66
N LEU A 53 5.23 13.88 -11.70
CA LEU A 53 6.22 14.79 -11.11
C LEU A 53 6.20 16.16 -11.80
N ALA A 54 6.13 16.20 -13.13
CA ALA A 54 6.00 17.44 -13.89
C ALA A 54 4.71 18.19 -13.55
N LYS A 55 3.58 17.46 -13.46
CA LYS A 55 2.29 18.02 -13.02
C LYS A 55 2.36 18.56 -11.60
N ARG A 56 3.10 17.92 -10.69
CA ARG A 56 3.24 18.36 -9.30
C ARG A 56 4.18 19.57 -9.17
N ALA A 57 5.14 19.71 -10.09
CA ALA A 57 5.97 20.90 -10.18
C ALA A 57 5.18 22.12 -10.70
N THR A 58 4.24 21.90 -11.63
CA THR A 58 3.38 22.97 -12.17
C THR A 58 2.14 23.23 -11.34
N SER A 59 1.60 22.22 -10.66
CA SER A 59 0.51 22.35 -9.71
C SER A 59 1.07 22.71 -8.35
N HIS A 60 1.18 24.01 -8.12
CA HIS A 60 1.36 24.59 -6.79
C HIS A 60 0.10 24.32 -5.96
N VAL A 61 -0.19 23.06 -5.65
CA VAL A 61 -1.33 22.66 -4.81
C VAL A 61 -0.93 22.98 -3.38
N THR A 62 -1.18 24.22 -2.98
CA THR A 62 -1.59 24.51 -1.62
C THR A 62 -2.67 23.47 -1.29
N GLY A 63 -2.52 22.69 -0.22
CA GLY A 63 -3.42 21.60 0.18
C GLY A 63 -4.83 22.04 0.57
N TYR A 64 -5.41 22.98 -0.17
CA TYR A 64 -6.72 23.55 0.04
C TYR A 64 -7.72 22.71 -0.75
N VAL A 65 -8.43 21.85 -0.01
CA VAL A 65 -9.69 21.28 -0.44
C VAL A 65 -10.75 22.31 -0.07
N PRO A 66 -11.32 23.09 -1.01
CA PRO A 66 -12.45 23.94 -0.69
C PRO A 66 -13.61 23.03 -0.32
N LEU A 67 -13.93 22.97 0.98
CA LEU A 67 -15.24 22.50 1.42
C LEU A 67 -16.26 23.35 0.65
N ALA A 68 -17.23 22.70 0.01
CA ALA A 68 -18.21 23.39 -0.81
C ALA A 68 -18.79 24.58 -0.01
N PRO A 69 -18.68 25.83 -0.51
CA PRO A 69 -18.88 27.04 0.29
C PRO A 69 -20.34 27.32 0.70
N SER A 70 -21.23 26.32 0.71
CA SER A 70 -22.65 26.51 1.01
C SER A 70 -23.30 25.41 1.85
N THR A 71 -22.55 24.45 2.39
CA THR A 71 -23.11 23.53 3.39
C THR A 71 -22.79 24.07 4.78
N ILE A 72 -23.76 24.75 5.37
CA ILE A 72 -23.74 25.08 6.79
C ILE A 72 -23.82 23.73 7.52
N HIS A 73 -22.70 23.26 8.04
CA HIS A 73 -22.70 22.13 8.97
C HIS A 73 -23.23 22.65 10.29
N GLU A 74 -24.47 22.28 10.63
CA GLU A 74 -24.95 22.43 11.99
C GLU A 74 -24.08 21.54 12.88
N VAL A 75 -23.31 22.17 13.76
CA VAL A 75 -22.55 21.46 14.78
C VAL A 75 -23.59 20.74 15.63
N HIS A 76 -23.65 19.42 15.50
CA HIS A 76 -24.56 18.62 16.30
C HIS A 76 -24.19 18.80 17.77
N GLU A 77 -25.19 18.75 18.66
CA GLU A 77 -24.96 18.73 20.10
C GLU A 77 -23.88 17.70 20.44
N ALA A 78 -23.07 18.00 21.45
CA ALA A 78 -22.03 17.08 21.92
C ALA A 78 -22.63 15.67 22.03
N HIS A 79 -22.10 14.72 21.26
CA HIS A 79 -22.62 13.36 21.25
C HIS A 79 -22.76 12.89 22.70
N ALA A 80 -23.97 12.44 23.06
CA ALA A 80 -24.19 11.81 24.35
C ALA A 80 -23.11 10.75 24.56
N GLY A 81 -22.42 10.81 25.70
CA GLY A 81 -21.23 10.00 25.95
C GLY A 81 -21.48 8.55 25.60
N VAL A 82 -20.85 8.08 24.51
CA VAL A 82 -21.01 6.70 24.06
C VAL A 82 -20.43 5.78 25.14
N PRO A 83 -21.15 4.73 25.56
CA PRO A 83 -20.62 3.79 26.54
C PRO A 83 -19.34 3.15 26.00
N ALA A 84 -18.37 2.97 26.89
CA ALA A 84 -17.12 2.32 26.53
C ALA A 84 -17.37 0.96 25.87
N PRO A 85 -16.55 0.57 24.87
CA PRO A 85 -16.67 -0.74 24.24
C PRO A 85 -16.63 -1.85 25.30
N LYS A 86 -17.53 -2.83 25.17
CA LYS A 86 -17.53 -4.03 26.02
C LYS A 86 -16.30 -4.86 25.66
N HIS A 87 -15.21 -4.72 26.42
CA HIS A 87 -14.13 -5.70 26.38
C HIS A 87 -14.53 -6.93 27.20
N ILE A 88 -14.22 -8.12 26.69
CA ILE A 88 -14.27 -9.34 27.50
C ILE A 88 -12.97 -9.37 28.29
N SER A 89 -13.03 -9.08 29.59
CA SER A 89 -11.91 -9.33 30.50
C SER A 89 -11.88 -10.82 30.80
N MET A 90 -11.08 -11.57 30.03
CA MET A 90 -10.79 -12.96 30.42
C MET A 90 -9.95 -12.93 31.70
N PRO A 91 -10.33 -13.64 32.77
CA PRO A 91 -9.41 -13.79 33.89
C PRO A 91 -8.16 -14.48 33.36
N ALA A 92 -6.99 -14.00 33.79
CA ALA A 92 -5.73 -14.70 33.55
C ALA A 92 -5.93 -16.17 33.92
N ARG A 93 -5.62 -17.08 32.99
CA ARG A 93 -5.68 -18.53 33.25
C ARG A 93 -4.97 -18.78 34.58
N VAL A 94 -5.74 -19.10 35.62
CA VAL A 94 -5.19 -19.76 36.81
C VAL A 94 -4.54 -21.02 36.26
N ASN A 95 -3.22 -21.11 36.43
CA ASN A 95 -2.43 -22.25 36.02
C ASN A 95 -3.01 -23.47 36.74
N LEU A 96 -3.87 -24.23 36.07
CA LEU A 96 -4.35 -25.51 36.56
C LEU A 96 -3.14 -26.43 36.55
N GLN A 97 -2.46 -26.47 37.69
CA GLN A 97 -1.47 -27.49 38.00
C GLN A 97 -2.18 -28.85 37.83
N VAL A 98 -1.93 -29.53 36.71
CA VAL A 98 -2.38 -30.91 36.51
C VAL A 98 -1.47 -31.78 37.37
N PRO A 99 -1.97 -32.50 38.38
CA PRO A 99 -1.15 -33.44 39.10
C PRO A 99 -0.91 -34.65 38.19
N GLY A 100 0.35 -34.88 37.80
CA GLY A 100 0.74 -36.14 37.15
C GLY A 100 1.51 -36.05 35.84
N THR A 101 2.36 -35.04 35.62
CA THR A 101 3.38 -35.13 34.56
C THR A 101 4.60 -35.90 35.09
N PRO A 102 5.00 -37.04 34.47
CA PRO A 102 6.16 -37.80 34.89
C PRO A 102 7.49 -37.11 34.56
N GLU A 103 8.48 -37.40 35.39
CA GLU A 103 9.79 -36.74 35.61
C GLU A 103 10.86 -36.95 34.52
N TRP A 104 10.53 -37.05 33.22
CA TRP A 104 11.59 -37.34 32.22
C TRP A 104 11.54 -36.56 30.90
N SER A 105 10.79 -35.46 30.80
CA SER A 105 10.68 -34.69 29.54
C SER A 105 11.49 -33.39 29.50
N ILE A 106 12.69 -33.39 30.08
CA ILE A 106 13.74 -32.40 29.76
C ILE A 106 14.98 -33.20 29.35
N VAL A 107 15.26 -33.21 28.04
CA VAL A 107 16.60 -33.50 27.53
C VAL A 107 17.28 -32.14 27.27
N ASP A 108 18.52 -32.05 27.74
CA ASP A 108 19.47 -30.94 27.57
C ASP A 108 19.85 -30.74 26.10
#